data_AF-A0A7R9UMI9-F1
#
_entry.id   AF-A0A7R9UMI9-F1
#
_cell.length_a   1.000
_cell.length_b   1.000
_cell.length_c   1.000
_cell.angle_alpha   90.00
_cell.angle_beta   90.00
_cell.angle_gamma   90.00
#
_symmetry.space_group_name_H-M   'P 1'
#
loop_
_entity.id
_entity.type
_entity.pdbx_description
1 polymer ?
#
loop_
_entity_poly.entity_id
_entity_poly.type
_entity_poly.pdbx_seq_one_letter_code
_entity_poly.pdbx_strand_id
1 'polypeptide(L)'
;DSNAFDSFDVAFVALATLLTGENFPNVMWPALNYEPATAAFFFSFVLVGTIMIMPATVAIVFEYYKRFHGLKVLEEKMIERRCLLMAFALVDEDNSGSIS
;
A
#
# COMPACT_ATOMS: atom_id res chain seq x y z
N ASP A 1 -30.96 0.49 -13.66
CA ASP A 1 -30.70 1.37 -14.82
C ASP A 1 -30.93 2.83 -14.47
N SER A 2 -30.05 3.38 -13.65
CA SER A 2 -29.96 4.81 -13.34
C SER A 2 -28.69 5.31 -14.01
N ASN A 3 -28.77 6.34 -14.85
CA ASN A 3 -27.61 6.77 -15.64
C ASN A 3 -26.45 7.12 -14.70
N ALA A 4 -25.30 6.49 -14.91
CA ALA A 4 -24.14 6.61 -14.02
C ALA A 4 -23.59 8.04 -13.89
N PHE A 5 -24.03 8.96 -14.74
CA PHE A 5 -23.56 10.35 -14.81
C PHE A 5 -24.68 11.40 -14.64
N ASP A 6 -25.84 11.04 -14.08
CA ASP A 6 -26.94 11.99 -13.84
C ASP A 6 -26.68 12.93 -12.66
N SER A 7 -25.84 12.53 -11.70
CA SER A 7 -25.54 13.31 -10.49
C SER A 7 -24.09 13.13 -10.09
N PHE A 8 -23.51 14.16 -9.48
CA PHE A 8 -22.07 14.19 -9.17
C PHE A 8 -21.64 13.08 -8.21
N ASP A 9 -22.48 12.78 -7.22
CA ASP A 9 -22.28 11.69 -6.26
C ASP A 9 -22.29 10.31 -6.93
N VAL A 10 -23.27 10.05 -7.79
CA VAL A 10 -23.38 8.79 -8.54
C VAL A 10 -22.21 8.65 -9.51
N ALA A 11 -21.83 9.73 -10.21
CA ALA A 11 -20.68 9.76 -11.10
C ALA A 11 -19.37 9.52 -10.37
N PHE A 12 -19.20 10.09 -9.17
CA PHE A 12 -18.02 9.87 -8.35
C PHE A 12 -17.89 8.40 -7.95
N VAL A 13 -18.98 7.77 -7.51
CA VAL A 13 -18.97 6.33 -7.17
C VAL A 13 -18.71 5.48 -8.40
N ALA A 14 -19.27 5.83 -9.56
CA ALA A 14 -19.03 5.13 -10.82
C ALA A 14 -17.56 5.23 -11.27
N LEU A 15 -16.91 6.39 -11.10
CA LEU A 15 -15.49 6.55 -11.40
C LEU A 15 -14.58 5.89 -10.36
N ALA A 16 -14.97 5.88 -9.08
CA ALA A 16 -14.24 5.17 -8.03
C ALA A 16 -14.28 3.65 -8.22
N THR A 17 -15.42 3.09 -8.63
CA THR A 17 -15.55 1.67 -8.98
C THR A 17 -14.87 1.33 -10.31
N LEU A 18 -14.68 2.31 -11.20
CA LEU A 18 -13.87 2.16 -12.39
C LEU A 18 -12.37 2.16 -12.08
N LEU A 19 -11.93 2.97 -11.11
CA LEU A 19 -10.55 2.99 -10.65
C LEU A 19 -10.09 1.62 -10.11
N THR A 20 -11.00 0.88 -9.48
CA THR A 20 -10.78 -0.50 -9.00
C THR A 20 -11.02 -1.57 -10.07
N GLY A 21 -11.59 -1.21 -11.21
CA GLY A 21 -11.84 -2.09 -12.35
C GLY A 21 -13.11 -2.95 -12.26
N GLU A 22 -13.93 -2.77 -11.22
CA GLU A 22 -15.12 -3.62 -10.96
C GLU A 22 -16.23 -3.44 -12.00
N ASN A 23 -16.32 -2.25 -12.57
CA ASN A 23 -17.39 -1.88 -13.50
C ASN A 23 -16.93 -1.76 -14.96
N PHE A 24 -15.68 -2.15 -15.27
CA PHE A 24 -15.15 -2.19 -16.63
C PHE A 24 -15.64 -3.46 -17.36
N PRO A 25 -16.13 -3.40 -18.61
CA PRO A 25 -16.35 -2.23 -19.48
C PRO A 25 -17.79 -1.66 -19.41
N ASN A 26 -18.62 -2.14 -18.48
CA ASN A 26 -20.05 -1.82 -18.44
C ASN A 26 -20.34 -0.31 -18.28
N VAL A 27 -19.53 0.42 -17.52
CA VAL A 27 -19.71 1.88 -17.30
C VAL A 27 -19.37 2.72 -18.54
N MET A 28 -18.52 2.21 -19.43
CA MET A 28 -18.02 2.95 -20.61
C MET A 28 -18.79 2.67 -21.89
N TRP A 29 -19.38 1.48 -22.01
CA TRP A 29 -20.19 1.08 -23.16
C TRP A 29 -21.22 2.11 -23.64
N PRO A 30 -22.06 2.71 -22.78
CA PRO A 30 -23.06 3.67 -23.24
C PRO A 30 -22.44 4.95 -23.84
N ALA A 31 -21.34 5.44 -23.27
CA ALA A 31 -20.63 6.61 -23.78
C ALA A 31 -19.90 6.30 -25.09
N LEU A 32 -19.30 5.10 -25.19
CA LEU A 32 -18.57 4.66 -26.38
C LEU A 32 -19.49 4.43 -27.59
N ASN A 33 -20.70 3.91 -27.35
CA ASN A 33 -21.70 3.71 -28.39
C ASN A 33 -22.30 5.04 -28.89
N TYR A 34 -22.27 6.09 -28.07
CA TYR A 34 -22.72 7.43 -28.48
C TYR A 34 -21.64 8.16 -29.29
N GLU A 35 -20.41 8.19 -28.79
CA GLU A 35 -19.29 8.85 -29.46
C GLU A 35 -17.97 8.12 -29.15
N PRO A 36 -17.27 7.58 -30.18
CA PRO A 36 -16.05 6.78 -29.98
C PRO A 36 -14.89 7.60 -29.39
N ALA A 37 -14.90 8.92 -29.56
CA ALA A 37 -13.88 9.82 -28.99
C ALA A 37 -13.87 9.80 -27.44
N THR A 38 -14.96 9.38 -26.79
CA THR A 38 -15.04 9.26 -25.32
C THR A 38 -14.11 8.19 -24.75
N ALA A 39 -13.64 7.24 -25.58
CA ALA A 39 -12.66 6.22 -25.19
C ALA A 39 -11.37 6.83 -24.62
N ALA A 40 -10.92 7.95 -25.19
CA ALA A 40 -9.68 8.60 -24.77
C ALA A 40 -9.74 9.09 -23.32
N PHE A 41 -10.90 9.57 -22.87
CA PHE A 41 -11.12 9.99 -21.50
C PHE A 41 -10.97 8.81 -20.54
N PHE A 42 -11.72 7.74 -20.75
CA PHE A 42 -11.68 6.56 -19.89
C PHE A 42 -10.30 5.89 -19.88
N PHE A 43 -9.63 5.82 -21.04
CA PHE A 43 -8.28 5.28 -21.12
C PHE A 43 -7.28 6.11 -20.31
N SER A 44 -7.31 7.44 -20.45
CA SER A 44 -6.44 8.34 -19.69
C SER A 44 -6.70 8.24 -18.17
N PHE A 45 -7.97 8.12 -17.77
CA PHE A 45 -8.35 7.96 -16.37
C PHE A 45 -7.83 6.66 -15.76
N VAL A 46 -8.03 5.53 -16.46
CA VAL A 46 -7.52 4.22 -16.01
C VAL A 46 -6.00 4.20 -15.99
N LEU A 47 -5.34 4.81 -16.98
CA LEU A 47 -3.88 4.90 -17.02
C LEU A 47 -3.34 5.66 -15.81
N VAL A 48 -3.85 6.86 -15.52
CA VAL A 48 -3.37 7.65 -14.38
C VAL A 48 -3.76 6.99 -13.06
N GLY A 49 -5.01 6.57 -12.93
CA GLY A 49 -5.55 6.00 -11.70
C GLY A 49 -4.91 4.66 -11.32
N THR A 50 -4.95 3.69 -12.22
CA THR A 50 -4.55 2.32 -11.92
C THR A 50 -3.04 2.10 -12.07
N ILE A 51 -2.36 2.79 -12.98
CA ILE A 51 -0.92 2.57 -13.22
C ILE A 51 -0.06 3.53 -12.41
N MET A 52 -0.49 4.77 -12.17
CA MET A 52 0.30 5.73 -11.38
C MET A 52 -0.13 5.76 -9.92
N ILE A 53 -1.42 6.03 -9.64
CA ILE A 53 -1.88 6.31 -8.28
C ILE A 53 -1.89 5.05 -7.41
N MET A 54 -2.44 3.93 -7.91
CA MET A 54 -2.53 2.69 -7.12
C MET A 54 -1.15 2.16 -6.69
N PRO A 55 -0.14 1.99 -7.58
CA PRO A 55 1.17 1.50 -7.18
C PRO A 55 1.95 2.52 -6.34
N ALA A 56 1.78 3.82 -6.57
CA ALA A 56 2.39 4.86 -5.74
C ALA A 56 1.88 4.79 -4.29
N THR A 57 0.57 4.59 -4.11
CA THR A 57 -0.04 4.42 -2.78
C THR A 57 0.54 3.20 -2.07
N VAL A 58 0.64 2.06 -2.77
CA VAL A 58 1.27 0.84 -2.24
C VAL A 58 2.73 1.08 -1.89
N ALA A 59 3.50 1.77 -2.75
CA ALA A 59 4.91 2.07 -2.51
C ALA A 59 5.11 2.87 -1.22
N ILE A 60 4.29 3.89 -0.99
CA ILE A 60 4.34 4.70 0.25
C ILE A 60 4.06 3.80 1.46
N VAL A 61 2.96 3.04 1.44
CA VAL A 61 2.60 2.15 2.56
C VAL A 61 3.69 1.12 2.82
N PHE A 62 4.29 0.57 1.76
CA PHE A 62 5.36 -0.41 1.85
C PHE A 62 6.65 0.18 2.44
N GLU A 63 6.98 1.43 2.11
CA GLU A 63 8.12 2.13 2.69
C GLU A 63 7.94 2.31 4.21
N TYR A 64 6.74 2.75 4.64
CA TYR A 64 6.39 2.85 6.05
C TYR A 64 6.49 1.49 6.76
N TYR A 65 5.95 0.43 6.13
CA TYR A 65 6.01 -0.92 6.68
C TYR A 65 7.45 -1.40 6.84
N LYS A 66 8.30 -1.23 5.82
CA LYS A 66 9.72 -1.60 5.86
C LYS A 66 10.46 -0.88 6.98
N ARG A 67 10.26 0.43 7.13
CA ARG A 67 10.90 1.23 8.17
C ARG A 67 10.50 0.74 9.56
N PHE A 68 9.21 0.51 9.78
CA PHE A 68 8.70 0.04 11.07
C PHE A 68 9.18 -1.38 11.39
N HIS A 69 9.18 -2.27 10.41
CA HIS A 69 9.69 -3.64 10.58
C HIS A 69 11.18 -3.65 10.92
N GLY A 70 11.99 -2.82 10.25
CA GLY A 70 13.42 -2.69 10.54
C GLY A 70 13.69 -2.21 11.98
N LEU A 71 12.89 -1.28 12.49
CA LEU A 71 12.99 -0.82 13.89
C LEU A 71 12.65 -1.94 14.88
N LYS A 72 11.61 -2.73 14.62
CA LYS A 72 11.24 -3.88 15.46
C LYS A 72 12.34 -4.93 15.54
N VAL A 73 12.91 -5.31 14.38
CA VAL A 73 14.01 -6.28 14.34
C VAL A 73 15.24 -5.76 15.10
N LEU A 74 15.53 -4.46 14.99
CA LEU A 74 16.63 -3.85 15.73
C LEU A 74 16.38 -3.87 17.25
N GLU A 75 15.16 -3.55 17.68
CA GLU A 75 14.74 -3.59 19.08
C GLU A 75 14.88 -5.01 19.65
N GLU A 76 14.39 -6.02 18.94
CA GLU A 76 14.53 -7.43 19.33
C GLU A 76 16.01 -7.83 19.50
N LYS A 77 16.88 -7.46 18.55
CA LYS A 77 18.32 -7.73 18.65
C LYS A 77 19.00 -6.98 19.80
N MET A 78 18.56 -5.77 20.12
CA MET A 78 19.07 -5.02 21.27
C MET A 78 18.68 -5.71 22.59
N ILE A 79 17.46 -6.20 22.69
CA ILE A 79 16.97 -6.94 23.86
C ILE A 79 17.76 -8.26 24.01
N GLU A 80 17.90 -9.03 22.93
CA GLU A 80 18.67 -10.28 22.92
C GLU A 80 20.11 -10.05 23.41
N ARG A 81 20.81 -9.06 22.86
CA ARG A 81 22.18 -8.71 23.29
C ARG A 81 22.23 -8.29 24.75
N ARG A 82 21.27 -7.49 25.23
CA ARG A 82 21.23 -7.07 26.64
C ARG A 82 21.03 -8.26 27.57
N CYS A 83 20.11 -9.18 27.25
CA CYS A 83 19.89 -10.38 28.04
C CYS A 83 21.13 -11.27 28.08
N LEU A 84 21.81 -11.45 26.94
CA LEU A 84 23.03 -12.27 26.87
C LEU A 84 24.17 -11.66 27.67
N LEU A 85 24.36 -10.33 27.61
CA LEU A 85 25.36 -9.63 28.42
C LEU A 85 25.05 -9.72 29.92
N MET A 86 23.78 -9.61 30.32
CA MET A 86 23.37 -9.76 31.72
C MET A 86 23.58 -11.20 32.21
N ALA A 87 23.26 -12.20 31.38
CA ALA A 87 23.52 -13.59 31.71
C ALA A 87 25.02 -13.87 31.84
N PHE A 88 25.85 -13.31 30.96
CA PHE A 88 27.31 -13.41 31.04
C PHE A 88 27.85 -12.77 32.33
N ALA A 89 27.39 -11.57 32.67
CA ALA A 89 27.80 -10.86 33.88
C ALA A 89 27.43 -11.59 35.18
N LEU A 90 26.36 -12.40 35.18
CA LEU A 90 26.02 -13.26 36.32
C LEU A 90 26.95 -14.47 36.47
N VAL A 91 27.54 -14.95 35.38
CA VAL A 91 28.46 -16.10 35.37
C VAL A 91 29.90 -15.68 35.63
N ASP A 92 30.31 -14.49 35.20
CA ASP A 92 31.65 -13.92 35.45
C ASP A 92 31.73 -13.29 36.85
N GLU A 93 31.61 -14.13 37.90
CA GLU A 93 31.68 -13.71 39.32
C GLU A 93 33.01 -13.02 39.68
N ASP A 94 34.11 -13.38 39.00
CA ASP A 94 35.45 -12.83 39.21
C ASP A 94 35.70 -11.52 38.42
N ASN A 95 34.72 -11.04 37.65
CA ASN A 95 34.81 -9.81 36.83
C ASN A 95 36.04 -9.81 35.90
N SER A 96 36.48 -10.99 35.48
CA SER A 96 37.74 -11.18 34.72
C SER A 96 37.57 -10.85 33.25
N GLY A 97 36.32 -10.70 32.78
CA GLY A 97 35.96 -10.51 31.37
C GLY A 97 36.07 -11.79 30.54
N SER A 98 36.28 -12.95 31.18
CA SER A 98 36.39 -14.25 30.53
C SER A 98 35.88 -15.37 31.43
N ILE A 99 35.13 -16.32 30.89
CA ILE A 99 34.75 -17.55 31.61
C ILE A 99 35.80 -18.61 31.28
N SER A 100 36.52 -19.11 32.28
CA SER A 100 37.55 -20.15 32.11
C SER A 100 37.10 -21.52 32.57
#